data_AF-A0AB36ADU0-F1
#
_entry.id   AF-A0AB36ADU0-F1
#
_cell.length_a   1.000
_cell.length_b   1.000
_cell.length_c   1.000
_cell.angle_alpha   90.00
_cell.angle_beta   90.00
_cell.angle_gamma   90.00
#
_symmetry.space_group_name_H-M   'P 1'
#
loop_
_entity.id
_entity.type
_entity.pdbx_description
1 polymer ?
#
loop_
_entity_poly.entity_id
_entity_poly.type
_entity_poly.pdbx_seq_one_letter_code
_entity_poly.pdbx_strand_id
1 'polypeptide(L)'
;MATAFLVHTRLSWGKTCDYLIANDVEPGLMHRYETREDWQEVILDALINVPLAPYLPSGQPIPPIGTAKVVGVEAVDPSQVKENMQRTRSQFIMATIWKKQSALKNYNFLHHDYDKWTQKQIWADVDYWCDAKKHPVIDLITKWRCARQYQRLRAEEK
;
A
#
# COMPACT_ATOMS: atom_id res chain seq x y z
N MET A 1 15.64 -15.42 15.13
CA MET A 1 15.24 -14.06 15.53
C MET A 1 14.00 -13.72 14.73
N ALA A 2 12.97 -13.15 15.36
CA ALA A 2 11.80 -12.70 14.60
C ALA A 2 12.23 -11.55 13.66
N THR A 3 11.70 -11.52 12.44
CA THR A 3 12.03 -10.51 11.43
C THR A 3 10.74 -9.88 10.93
N ALA A 4 10.70 -8.56 10.84
CA ALA A 4 9.62 -7.82 10.20
C ALA A 4 10.13 -7.23 8.89
N PHE A 5 9.24 -7.07 7.89
CA PHE A 5 9.59 -6.43 6.62
C PHE A 5 8.98 -5.04 6.54
N LEU A 6 9.84 -4.03 6.55
CA LEU A 6 9.50 -2.63 6.33
C LEU A 6 9.56 -2.35 4.83
N VAL A 7 8.45 -1.89 4.26
CA VAL A 7 8.29 -1.59 2.84
C VAL A 7 8.23 -0.09 2.67
N HIS A 8 9.18 0.45 1.91
CA HIS A 8 9.19 1.85 1.51
C HIS A 8 8.41 1.98 0.22
N THR A 9 7.40 2.84 0.22
CA THR A 9 6.50 3.02 -0.92
C THR A 9 6.44 4.47 -1.35
N ARG A 10 6.10 4.69 -2.62
CA ARG A 10 5.80 6.00 -3.20
C ARG A 10 4.37 5.99 -3.72
N LEU A 11 3.61 7.01 -3.34
CA LEU A 11 2.25 7.25 -3.85
C LEU A 11 2.30 7.93 -5.22
N SER A 12 1.23 7.83 -5.99
CA SER A 12 1.14 8.41 -7.35
C SER A 12 1.37 9.93 -7.36
N TRP A 13 0.97 10.63 -6.30
CA TRP A 13 1.21 12.06 -6.10
C TRP A 13 2.59 12.39 -5.48
N GLY A 14 3.50 11.43 -5.38
CA GLY A 14 4.92 11.64 -5.06
C GLY A 14 5.31 11.52 -3.58
N LYS A 15 4.36 11.45 -2.64
CA LYS A 15 4.66 11.25 -1.22
C LYS A 15 5.22 9.84 -0.98
N THR A 16 6.25 9.72 -0.15
CA THR A 16 6.76 8.43 0.35
C THR A 16 6.15 8.07 1.70
N CYS A 17 5.90 6.78 1.90
CA CYS A 17 5.32 6.22 3.11
C CYS A 17 5.93 4.86 3.39
N ASP A 18 6.13 4.56 4.67
CA ASP A 18 6.62 3.26 5.14
C ASP A 18 5.46 2.44 5.70
N TYR A 19 5.49 1.14 5.44
CA TYR A 19 4.48 0.19 5.90
C TYR A 19 5.14 -1.12 6.28
N LEU A 20 4.53 -1.87 7.19
CA LEU A 20 4.81 -3.29 7.31
C LEU A 20 4.18 -4.04 6.13
N ILE A 21 4.82 -5.10 5.65
CA ILE A 21 4.20 -5.99 4.66
C ILE A 21 2.90 -6.61 5.20
N ALA A 22 1.95 -6.98 4.33
CA ALA A 22 0.75 -7.70 4.76
C ALA A 22 1.08 -9.07 5.36
N ASN A 23 0.35 -9.49 6.40
CA ASN A 23 0.54 -10.79 7.06
C ASN A 23 0.51 -11.97 6.07
N ASP A 24 -0.35 -11.92 5.06
CA ASP A 24 -0.50 -13.01 4.09
C ASP A 24 0.66 -13.09 3.09
N VAL A 25 1.41 -11.98 2.93
CA VAL A 25 2.56 -11.89 2.02
C VAL A 25 3.87 -12.17 2.78
N GLU A 26 3.89 -11.89 4.08
CA GLU A 26 5.05 -12.03 4.97
C GLU A 26 5.71 -13.43 4.91
N PRO A 27 4.99 -14.57 4.98
CA PRO A 27 5.62 -15.89 4.90
C PRO A 27 6.34 -16.14 3.57
N GLY A 28 5.77 -15.67 2.46
CA GLY A 28 6.38 -15.82 1.14
C GLY A 28 7.66 -15.00 1.00
N LEU A 29 7.68 -13.81 1.60
CA LEU A 29 8.86 -12.95 1.63
C LEU A 29 9.92 -13.48 2.60
N MET A 30 9.51 -14.00 3.76
CA MET A 30 10.40 -14.65 4.74
C MET A 30 11.12 -15.85 4.13
N HIS A 31 10.38 -16.74 3.46
CA HIS A 31 10.98 -17.88 2.80
C HIS A 31 12.05 -17.47 1.78
N ARG A 32 11.83 -16.38 1.03
CA ARG A 32 12.84 -15.83 0.11
C ARG A 32 14.03 -15.23 0.85
N TYR A 33 13.79 -14.46 1.90
CA TYR A 33 14.83 -13.85 2.73
C TYR A 33 15.80 -14.90 3.28
N GLU A 34 15.29 -16.06 3.68
CA GLU A 34 16.11 -17.16 4.23
C GLU A 34 16.84 -17.98 3.16
N THR A 35 16.39 -17.94 1.89
CA THR A 35 16.88 -18.87 0.85
C THR A 35 17.59 -18.20 -0.33
N ARG A 36 17.53 -16.87 -0.46
CA ARG A 36 18.05 -16.13 -1.62
C ARG A 36 18.75 -14.84 -1.22
N GLU A 37 19.89 -14.55 -1.84
CA GLU A 37 20.58 -13.26 -1.64
C GLU A 37 19.76 -12.08 -2.16
N ASP A 38 19.09 -12.24 -3.30
CA ASP A 38 18.29 -11.23 -4.00
C ASP A 38 16.79 -11.31 -3.65
N TRP A 39 16.47 -11.68 -2.41
CA TRP A 39 15.09 -11.91 -1.94
C TRP A 39 14.11 -10.76 -2.24
N GLN A 40 14.63 -9.53 -2.28
CA GLN A 40 13.89 -8.29 -2.52
C GLN A 40 13.33 -8.17 -3.94
N GLU A 41 13.86 -8.92 -4.91
CA GLU A 41 13.54 -8.79 -6.33
C GLU A 41 12.03 -8.82 -6.62
N VAL A 42 11.27 -9.67 -5.91
CA VAL A 42 9.81 -9.78 -6.13
C VAL A 42 9.04 -8.55 -5.72
N ILE A 43 9.49 -7.85 -4.66
CA ILE A 43 8.74 -6.76 -4.05
C ILE A 43 9.18 -5.41 -4.58
N LEU A 44 10.44 -5.27 -5.01
CA LEU A 44 10.93 -4.03 -5.59
C LEU A 44 10.14 -3.67 -6.86
N ASP A 45 9.76 -2.40 -6.95
CA ASP A 45 9.00 -1.83 -8.07
C ASP A 45 7.61 -2.45 -8.29
N ALA A 46 7.13 -3.26 -7.35
CA ALA A 46 5.79 -3.80 -7.36
C ALA A 46 4.74 -2.74 -7.03
N LEU A 47 3.50 -2.99 -7.44
CA LEU A 47 2.33 -2.23 -7.03
C LEU A 47 1.66 -2.91 -5.85
N ILE A 48 1.36 -2.16 -4.80
CA ILE A 48 0.75 -2.68 -3.57
C ILE A 48 -0.29 -1.72 -3.03
N ASN A 49 -1.41 -2.26 -2.56
CA ASN A 49 -2.43 -1.48 -1.90
C ASN A 49 -2.01 -1.10 -0.48
N VAL A 50 -2.17 0.17 -0.11
CA VAL A 50 -1.76 0.71 1.18
C VAL A 50 -2.86 1.58 1.80
N PRO A 51 -3.02 1.58 3.12
CA PRO A 51 -3.88 2.54 3.79
C PRO A 51 -3.28 3.95 3.71
N LEU A 52 -4.07 4.91 3.25
CA LEU A 52 -3.66 6.31 3.08
C LEU A 52 -3.90 7.15 4.34
N ALA A 53 -4.65 6.59 5.30
CA ALA A 53 -4.89 7.12 6.62
C ALA A 53 -4.99 5.96 7.63
N PRO A 54 -4.90 6.21 8.95
CA PRO A 54 -4.99 5.17 9.96
C PRO A 54 -6.34 4.44 9.99
N TYR A 55 -6.29 3.17 10.39
CA TYR A 55 -7.48 2.46 10.87
C TYR A 55 -7.96 3.10 12.19
N LEU A 56 -9.28 3.10 12.39
CA LEU A 56 -9.88 3.57 13.64
C LEU A 56 -9.91 2.45 14.67
N PRO A 57 -9.82 2.75 15.98
CA PRO A 57 -10.00 1.78 17.06
C PRO A 57 -11.31 0.98 16.93
N SER A 58 -12.39 1.63 16.51
CA SER A 58 -13.68 1.00 16.20
C SER A 58 -13.65 0.01 15.02
N GLY A 59 -12.57 -0.02 14.24
CA GLY A 59 -12.39 -0.84 13.05
C GLY A 59 -13.14 -0.34 11.81
N GLN A 60 -14.03 0.65 11.94
CA GLN A 60 -14.83 1.18 10.83
C GLN A 60 -15.07 2.69 10.94
N PRO A 61 -15.17 3.42 9.82
CA PRO A 61 -14.98 2.93 8.46
C PRO A 61 -13.51 2.64 8.13
N ILE A 62 -13.30 1.68 7.22
CA ILE A 62 -11.98 1.40 6.62
C ILE A 62 -11.40 2.71 6.03
N PRO A 63 -10.11 3.01 6.27
CA PRO A 63 -9.48 4.21 5.72
C PRO A 63 -9.47 4.18 4.19
N PRO A 64 -9.32 5.33 3.53
CA PRO A 64 -9.05 5.35 2.09
C PRO A 64 -7.82 4.49 1.77
N ILE A 65 -7.96 3.62 0.77
CA ILE A 65 -6.87 2.79 0.24
C ILE A 65 -6.42 3.38 -1.10
N GLY A 66 -5.13 3.31 -1.38
CA GLY A 66 -4.56 3.63 -2.68
C GLY A 66 -3.53 2.59 -3.09
N THR A 67 -3.06 2.68 -4.34
CA THR A 67 -2.01 1.81 -4.87
C THR A 67 -0.69 2.57 -4.91
N ALA A 68 0.27 2.09 -4.13
CA ALA A 68 1.62 2.64 -4.08
C ALA A 68 2.59 1.75 -4.85
N LYS A 69 3.70 2.34 -5.29
CA LYS A 69 4.82 1.60 -5.85
C LYS A 69 5.87 1.37 -4.78
N VAL A 70 6.34 0.14 -4.64
CA VAL A 70 7.43 -0.19 -3.73
C VAL A 70 8.74 0.36 -4.30
N VAL A 71 9.46 1.13 -3.49
CA VAL A 71 10.76 1.72 -3.84
C VAL A 71 11.92 1.16 -3.02
N GLY A 72 11.62 0.41 -1.96
CA GLY A 72 12.60 -0.27 -1.11
C GLY A 72 11.92 -1.23 -0.14
N VAL A 73 12.70 -2.17 0.40
CA VAL A 73 12.26 -3.08 1.46
C VAL A 73 13.44 -3.37 2.39
N GLU A 74 13.19 -3.47 3.67
CA GLU A 74 14.19 -3.77 4.70
C GLU A 74 13.68 -4.89 5.60
N ALA A 75 14.56 -5.84 5.92
CA ALA A 75 14.34 -6.81 6.98
C ALA A 75 14.86 -6.20 8.29
N VAL A 76 13.96 -5.97 9.25
CA VAL A 76 14.27 -5.28 10.51
C VAL A 76 13.90 -6.14 11.71
N ASP A 77 14.53 -5.86 12.84
CA ASP A 77 14.09 -6.44 14.11
C ASP A 77 12.71 -5.86 14.48
N PRO A 78 11.71 -6.68 14.85
CA PRO A 78 10.38 -6.19 15.24
C PRO A 78 10.41 -5.12 16.33
N SER A 79 11.41 -5.10 17.21
CA SER A 79 11.60 -4.06 18.23
C SER A 79 11.92 -2.67 17.66
N GLN A 80 12.38 -2.59 16.41
CA GLN A 80 12.66 -1.34 15.70
C GLN A 80 11.43 -0.78 14.98
N VAL A 81 10.34 -1.55 14.91
CA VAL A 81 9.11 -1.15 14.25
C VAL A 81 8.29 -0.25 15.18
N LYS A 82 7.85 0.89 14.67
CA LYS A 82 6.96 1.80 15.42
C LYS A 82 5.62 1.10 15.69
N GLU A 83 5.11 1.21 16.91
CA GLU A 83 3.87 0.54 17.34
C GLU A 83 2.64 0.87 16.47
N ASN A 84 2.59 2.08 15.90
CA ASN A 84 1.51 2.55 15.04
C ASN A 84 1.77 2.34 13.54
N MET A 85 2.77 1.55 13.17
CA MET A 85 3.08 1.27 11.78
C MET A 85 1.94 0.46 11.15
N GLN A 86 1.39 0.98 10.06
CA GLN A 86 0.33 0.29 9.36
C GLN A 86 0.89 -0.80 8.45
N ARG A 87 0.08 -1.85 8.24
CA ARG A 87 0.38 -2.89 7.26
C ARG A 87 -0.18 -2.52 5.89
N THR A 88 0.51 -2.93 4.83
CA THR A 88 -0.06 -2.94 3.48
C THR A 88 -1.23 -3.92 3.42
N ARG A 89 -2.00 -3.85 2.34
CA ARG A 89 -2.99 -4.87 2.00
C ARG A 89 -2.32 -6.00 1.20
N SER A 90 -2.95 -7.17 1.19
CA SER A 90 -2.44 -8.35 0.47
C SER A 90 -2.55 -8.23 -1.05
N GLN A 91 -3.34 -7.29 -1.58
CA GLN A 91 -3.38 -7.02 -3.02
C GLN A 91 -2.05 -6.39 -3.49
N PHE A 92 -1.27 -7.20 -4.19
CA PHE A 92 0.09 -6.93 -4.60
C PHE A 92 0.36 -7.51 -6.00
N ILE A 93 1.00 -6.75 -6.88
CA ILE A 93 1.40 -7.18 -8.23
C ILE A 93 2.89 -6.88 -8.45
N MET A 94 3.67 -7.92 -8.74
CA MET A 94 5.10 -7.83 -9.06
C MET A 94 5.36 -6.97 -10.31
N ALA A 95 6.53 -6.30 -10.35
CA ALA A 95 6.97 -5.47 -11.48
C ALA A 95 6.99 -6.22 -12.82
N THR A 96 7.42 -7.48 -12.80
CA THR A 96 7.49 -8.34 -13.98
C THR A 96 6.12 -8.67 -14.59
N ILE A 97 5.04 -8.49 -13.81
CA ILE A 97 3.65 -8.72 -14.22
C ILE A 97 3.01 -7.41 -14.62
N TRP A 98 2.93 -6.41 -13.72
CA TRP A 98 2.10 -5.23 -13.95
C TRP A 98 2.58 -4.39 -15.14
N LYS A 99 3.89 -4.34 -15.40
CA LYS A 99 4.48 -3.63 -16.56
C LYS A 99 4.13 -4.25 -17.91
N LYS A 100 3.71 -5.52 -17.93
CA LYS A 100 3.34 -6.25 -19.16
C LYS A 100 1.82 -6.29 -19.37
N GLN A 101 1.04 -5.71 -18.46
CA GLN A 101 -0.41 -5.73 -18.47
C GLN A 101 -0.96 -4.32 -18.67
N SER A 102 -2.21 -4.23 -19.14
CA SER A 102 -2.89 -2.95 -19.24
C SER A 102 -3.28 -2.42 -17.86
N ALA A 103 -3.41 -1.10 -17.74
CA ALA A 103 -3.92 -0.45 -16.53
C ALA A 103 -5.24 -1.07 -16.04
N LEU A 104 -6.15 -1.42 -16.97
CA LEU A 104 -7.42 -2.09 -16.63
C LEU A 104 -7.22 -3.47 -15.98
N LYS A 105 -6.28 -4.29 -16.45
CA LYS A 105 -6.01 -5.61 -15.85
C LYS A 105 -5.42 -5.47 -14.44
N ASN A 106 -4.44 -4.57 -14.29
CA ASN A 106 -3.83 -4.26 -12.99
C ASN A 106 -4.86 -3.73 -12.00
N TYR A 107 -5.70 -2.79 -12.43
CA TYR A 107 -6.80 -2.25 -11.66
C TYR A 107 -7.78 -3.32 -11.22
N ASN A 108 -8.20 -4.20 -12.14
CA ASN A 108 -9.16 -5.25 -11.85
C ASN A 108 -8.69 -6.15 -10.70
N PHE A 109 -7.39 -6.48 -10.67
CA PHE A 109 -6.80 -7.24 -9.57
C PHE A 109 -6.74 -6.46 -8.24
N LEU A 110 -6.43 -5.17 -8.27
CA LEU A 110 -6.17 -4.37 -7.07
C LEU A 110 -7.43 -3.84 -6.37
N HIS A 111 -8.54 -3.61 -7.08
CA HIS A 111 -9.66 -2.85 -6.51
C HIS A 111 -10.73 -3.67 -5.76
N HIS A 112 -10.60 -5.01 -5.72
CA HIS A 112 -11.62 -5.89 -5.15
C HIS A 112 -11.98 -5.51 -3.69
N ASP A 113 -13.26 -5.65 -3.35
CA ASP A 113 -13.83 -5.46 -2.00
C ASP A 113 -13.76 -4.03 -1.41
N TYR A 114 -13.42 -3.03 -2.23
CA TYR A 114 -13.39 -1.64 -1.79
C TYR A 114 -14.63 -0.83 -2.19
N ASP A 115 -14.93 0.23 -1.42
CA ASP A 115 -15.98 1.19 -1.75
C ASP A 115 -15.66 1.99 -3.02
N LYS A 116 -16.70 2.55 -3.67
CA LYS A 116 -16.57 3.24 -4.96
C LYS A 116 -15.53 4.36 -4.98
N TRP A 117 -15.34 5.11 -3.88
CA TRP A 117 -14.34 6.18 -3.85
C TRP A 117 -12.93 5.62 -3.76
N THR A 118 -12.75 4.55 -3.02
CA THR A 118 -11.49 3.83 -2.93
C THR A 118 -11.15 3.15 -4.26
N GLN A 119 -12.12 2.56 -4.95
CA GLN A 119 -11.94 2.05 -6.31
C GLN A 119 -11.47 3.14 -7.28
N LYS A 120 -12.08 4.34 -7.25
CA LYS A 120 -11.64 5.48 -8.07
C LYS A 120 -10.21 5.91 -7.77
N GLN A 121 -9.80 5.89 -6.49
CA GLN A 121 -8.42 6.19 -6.10
C GLN A 121 -7.45 5.14 -6.65
N ILE A 122 -7.76 3.85 -6.48
CA ILE A 122 -6.95 2.73 -7.00
C ILE A 122 -6.83 2.82 -8.53
N TRP A 123 -7.92 3.15 -9.24
CA TRP A 123 -7.87 3.40 -10.68
C TRP A 123 -6.90 4.54 -11.03
N ALA A 124 -7.03 5.69 -10.37
CA ALA A 124 -6.17 6.84 -10.60
C ALA A 124 -4.69 6.52 -10.36
N ASP A 125 -4.39 5.76 -9.30
CA ASP A 125 -3.03 5.33 -9.00
C ASP A 125 -2.48 4.38 -10.06
N VAL A 126 -3.25 3.36 -10.46
CA VAL A 126 -2.83 2.39 -11.47
C VAL A 126 -2.62 3.05 -12.83
N ASP A 127 -3.52 3.95 -13.24
CA ASP A 127 -3.43 4.70 -14.50
C ASP A 127 -2.21 5.63 -14.49
N TYR A 128 -1.86 6.20 -13.33
CA TYR A 128 -0.60 6.93 -13.17
C TYR A 128 0.63 6.03 -13.32
N TRP A 129 0.67 4.87 -12.66
CA TRP A 129 1.85 4.00 -12.71
C TRP A 129 2.06 3.35 -14.07
N CYS A 130 0.98 3.02 -14.78
CA CYS A 130 1.04 2.39 -16.10
C CYS A 130 1.27 3.41 -17.21
N ASP A 131 0.53 4.52 -17.19
CA ASP A 131 0.44 5.45 -18.33
C ASP A 131 0.89 6.89 -18.00
N ALA A 132 1.42 7.15 -16.80
CA ALA A 132 1.82 8.48 -16.31
C ALA A 132 0.70 9.53 -16.30
N LYS A 133 -0.57 9.11 -16.35
CA LYS A 133 -1.74 10.01 -16.32
C LYS A 133 -2.03 10.49 -14.90
N LYS A 134 -2.20 11.80 -14.74
CA LYS A 134 -2.47 12.42 -13.44
C LYS A 134 -3.96 12.63 -13.23
N HIS A 135 -4.42 12.44 -12.00
CA HIS A 135 -5.83 12.57 -11.60
C HIS A 135 -6.01 13.55 -10.43
N PRO A 136 -5.69 14.84 -10.61
CA PRO A 136 -5.62 15.81 -9.50
C PRO A 136 -6.94 15.98 -8.73
N VAL A 137 -8.09 15.79 -9.39
CA VAL A 137 -9.41 15.84 -8.74
C VAL A 137 -9.59 14.66 -7.79
N ILE A 138 -9.17 13.45 -8.19
CA ILE A 138 -9.25 12.26 -7.36
C ILE A 138 -8.30 12.39 -6.17
N ASP A 139 -7.07 12.85 -6.40
CA ASP A 139 -6.08 13.10 -5.34
C ASP A 139 -6.61 14.08 -4.29
N LEU A 140 -7.28 15.16 -4.72
CA LEU A 140 -7.86 16.16 -3.83
C LEU A 140 -8.99 15.56 -2.97
N ILE A 141 -9.89 14.79 -3.57
CA ILE A 141 -10.98 14.11 -2.86
C ILE A 141 -10.40 13.10 -1.85
N THR A 142 -9.40 12.34 -2.25
CA THR A 142 -8.75 11.34 -1.38
C THR A 142 -8.03 11.99 -0.21
N LYS A 143 -7.30 13.10 -0.43
CA LYS A 143 -6.69 13.89 0.65
C LYS A 143 -7.74 14.40 1.65
N TRP A 144 -8.89 14.87 1.16
CA TRP A 144 -10.00 15.26 2.03
C TRP A 144 -10.56 14.07 2.84
N ARG A 145 -10.76 12.91 2.21
CA ARG A 145 -11.20 11.68 2.91
C ARG A 145 -10.20 11.26 3.99
N CYS A 146 -8.90 11.36 3.71
CA CYS A 146 -7.85 11.08 4.69
C CYS A 146 -7.94 12.06 5.87
N ALA A 147 -8.08 13.37 5.61
CA ALA A 147 -8.22 14.37 6.67
C ALA A 147 -9.45 14.09 7.56
N ARG A 148 -10.58 13.68 6.96
CA ARG A 148 -11.78 13.26 7.70
C ARG A 148 -11.53 12.00 8.55
N GLN A 149 -10.74 11.04 8.06
CA GLN A 149 -10.36 9.86 8.84
C GLN A 149 -9.52 10.24 10.07
N TYR A 150 -8.54 11.13 9.90
CA TYR A 150 -7.75 11.65 11.03
C TYR A 150 -8.59 12.45 12.04
N GLN A 151 -9.64 13.15 11.60
CA GLN A 151 -10.58 13.81 12.51
C GLN A 151 -11.37 12.80 13.35
N ARG A 152 -11.79 11.67 12.76
CA ARG A 152 -12.47 10.59 13.47
C ARG A 152 -11.56 9.91 14.48
N LEU A 153 -10.32 9.60 14.09
CA LEU A 153 -9.34 8.99 14.98
C LEU A 153 -9.18 9.82 16.26
N ARG A 154 -8.94 11.13 16.10
CA ARG A 154 -8.82 12.07 17.23
C ARG A 154 -10.08 12.22 18.08
N ALA A 155 -11.24 11.79 17.58
CA ALA A 155 -12.49 11.80 18.34
C ALA A 155 -12.68 10.49 19.12
N GLU A 156 -12.14 9.37 18.64
CA GLU A 156 -12.17 8.06 19.32
C GLU A 156 -11.06 7.93 20.37
N GLU A 157 -9.95 8.65 20.21
CA GLU A 157 -8.83 8.69 21.18
C GLU A 157 -9.09 9.62 22.39
N LYS A 158 -10.23 10.34 22.40
CA LYS A 158 -10.65 11.23 23.50
C LYS A 158 -11.57 10.50 24.46
#